data_AF-A0A5K1FKX2-F1
#
_entry.id   AF-A0A5K1FKX2-F1
#
_cell.length_a   1.000
_cell.length_b   1.000
_cell.length_c   1.000
_cell.angle_alpha   90.00
_cell.angle_beta   90.00
_cell.angle_gamma   90.00
#
_symmetry.space_group_name_H-M   'P 1'
#
loop_
_entity.id
_entity.type
_entity.pdbx_description
1 polymer ?
#
loop_
_entity_poly.entity_id
_entity_poly.type
_entity_poly.pdbx_seq_one_letter_code
_entity_poly.pdbx_strand_id
1 'polypeptide(L)' 'TLVWRELNTSGQILPPRAGHSTVALGKYLFVFGGFTDDRNLYDDLHVLNI' A
#
# COMPACT_ATOMS: atom_id res chain seq x y z
N THR A 1 10.29 17.00 -14.82
CA THR A 1 10.73 15.59 -14.64
C THR A 1 10.02 15.02 -13.43
N LEU A 2 9.66 13.74 -13.46
CA LEU A 2 9.08 13.06 -12.29
C LEU A 2 10.23 12.41 -11.51
N VAL A 3 10.28 12.63 -10.21
CA VAL A 3 11.34 12.15 -9.33
C VAL A 3 10.71 11.37 -8.18
N TRP A 4 11.23 10.19 -7.92
CA TRP A 4 10.85 9.39 -6.76
C TRP A 4 11.45 9.99 -5.50
N ARG A 5 10.65 10.06 -4.43
CA ARG A 5 11.12 10.38 -3.10
C ARG A 5 10.37 9.56 -2.07
N GLU A 6 11.02 9.26 -0.97
CA GLU A 6 10.38 8.72 0.21
C GLU A 6 9.57 9.82 0.91
N LEU A 7 8.40 9.46 1.43
CA LEU A 7 7.53 10.36 2.18
C LEU A 7 7.62 10.02 3.67
N ASN A 8 7.74 11.04 4.52
CA ASN A 8 7.55 10.87 5.95
C ASN A 8 6.07 10.64 6.23
N THR A 9 5.69 9.44 6.64
CA THR A 9 4.30 9.05 6.91
C THR A 9 4.07 8.84 8.40
N SER A 10 2.80 8.82 8.81
CA SER A 10 2.38 8.55 10.19
C SER A 10 1.15 7.64 10.19
N GLY A 11 0.79 7.09 11.35
CA GLY A 11 -0.29 6.12 11.49
C GLY A 11 0.21 4.69 11.43
N GLN A 12 -0.64 3.77 10.99
CA GLN A 12 -0.32 2.35 10.95
C GLN A 12 0.59 2.02 9.77
N ILE A 13 1.74 1.41 10.06
CA ILE A 13 2.66 0.89 9.05
C ILE A 13 2.07 -0.42 8.50
N LEU A 14 1.95 -0.50 7.18
CA LEU A 14 1.50 -1.71 6.51
C LEU A 14 2.62 -2.76 6.52
N PRO A 15 2.29 -4.06 6.74
CA PRO A 15 3.24 -5.12 6.51
C PRO A 15 3.80 -5.07 5.07
N PRO A 16 5.09 -5.42 4.86
CA PRO A 16 5.65 -5.54 3.53
C PRO A 16 4.78 -6.42 2.63
N ARG A 17 4.58 -6.01 1.38
CA ARG A 17 3.70 -6.73 0.43
C ARG A 17 4.06 -6.44 -1.02
N ALA A 18 3.93 -7.44 -1.88
CA ALA A 18 4.05 -7.36 -3.34
C ALA A 18 2.74 -7.84 -4.02
N GLY A 19 2.55 -7.51 -5.30
CA GLY A 19 1.42 -7.99 -6.10
C GLY A 19 0.02 -7.56 -5.63
N HIS A 20 -0.07 -6.52 -4.81
CA HIS A 20 -1.33 -5.95 -4.36
C HIS A 20 -2.02 -5.12 -5.47
N SER A 21 -3.33 -4.92 -5.34
CA SER A 21 -4.07 -3.99 -6.21
C SER A 21 -4.26 -2.65 -5.51
N THR A 22 -4.04 -1.54 -6.22
CA THR A 22 -4.20 -0.19 -5.67
C THR A 22 -5.08 0.69 -6.54
N VAL A 23 -6.03 1.39 -5.92
CA VAL A 23 -6.88 2.40 -6.57
C VAL A 23 -6.80 3.73 -5.81
N ALA A 24 -6.73 4.83 -6.55
CA ALA A 24 -6.81 6.19 -6.01
C ALA A 24 -8.24 6.73 -6.10
N LEU A 25 -8.74 7.29 -5.00
CA LEU A 25 -10.02 8.01 -4.95
C LEU A 25 -9.89 9.25 -4.07
N GLY A 26 -9.89 10.43 -4.68
CA GLY A 26 -9.64 11.69 -3.99
C GLY A 26 -8.23 11.72 -3.39
N LYS A 27 -8.13 11.97 -2.09
CA LYS A 27 -6.87 11.97 -1.33
C LYS A 27 -6.49 10.60 -0.74
N TYR A 28 -7.20 9.55 -1.12
CA TYR A 28 -7.02 8.22 -0.54
C TYR A 28 -6.51 7.22 -1.57
N LEU A 29 -5.60 6.34 -1.13
CA LEU A 29 -5.23 5.11 -1.83
C LEU A 29 -5.81 3.93 -1.08
N PHE A 30 -6.49 3.05 -1.82
CA PHE A 30 -7.02 1.80 -1.32
C PHE A 30 -6.12 0.68 -1.81
N VAL A 31 -5.54 -0.09 -0.89
CA VAL A 31 -4.60 -1.18 -1.17
C VAL A 31 -5.22 -2.49 -0.73
N PHE A 32 -5.50 -3.39 -1.66
CA PHE A 32 -6.11 -4.69 -1.37
C PHE A 32 -5.14 -5.84 -1.65
N GLY A 33 -5.05 -6.74 -0.67
CA GLY A 33 -4.31 -7.99 -0.75
C GLY A 33 -2.81 -7.83 -1.00
N GLY A 34 -2.28 -8.72 -1.83
CA GLY A 34 -0.84 -8.89 -2.07
C GLY A 34 -0.27 -10.07 -1.31
N PHE A 35 1.06 -10.19 -1.28
CA PHE A 35 1.75 -11.29 -0.63
C PHE A 35 3.15 -10.93 -0.13
N THR A 36 3.67 -11.73 0.79
CA THR A 36 5.07 -11.76 1.23
C THR A 36 5.86 -12.91 0.59
N ASP A 37 7.18 -12.90 0.73
CA ASP A 37 8.10 -13.89 0.13
C ASP A 37 7.82 -15.34 0.56
N ASP A 38 7.24 -15.52 1.76
CA ASP A 38 6.77 -16.80 2.28
C ASP A 38 5.46 -17.29 1.62
N ARG A 39 4.98 -16.59 0.58
CA ARG A 39 3.75 -16.86 -0.18
C ARG A 39 2.47 -16.75 0.65
N ASN A 40 2.50 -16.07 1.79
CA ASN A 40 1.28 -15.72 2.50
C ASN A 40 0.49 -14.69 1.68
N LEU A 41 -0.71 -15.08 1.27
CA LEU A 41 -1.64 -14.22 0.54
C LEU A 41 -2.46 -13.40 1.54
N TYR A 42 -2.53 -12.09 1.30
CA TYR A 42 -3.39 -11.20 2.07
C TYR A 42 -4.75 -11.04 1.40
N ASP A 43 -5.80 -11.01 2.21
CA ASP A 43 -7.18 -10.66 1.85
C ASP A 43 -7.66 -9.38 2.56
N ASP A 44 -6.70 -8.60 3.09
CA ASP A 44 -6.94 -7.37 3.82
C ASP A 44 -7.08 -6.14 2.90
N LEU A 45 -7.74 -5.10 3.44
CA LEU A 45 -7.87 -3.79 2.80
C LEU A 45 -7.21 -2.73 3.69
N HIS A 46 -6.33 -1.94 3.09
CA HIS A 46 -5.69 -0.78 3.73
C HIS A 46 -6.06 0.51 3.02
N VAL A 47 -6.12 1.61 3.78
CA VAL A 47 -6.39 2.94 3.25
C VAL A 47 -5.27 3.89 3.67
N LEU A 48 -4.59 4.48 2.70
CA LEU A 48 -3.56 5.48 2.91
C LEU A 48 -4.10 6.87 2.54
N ASN A 49 -3.82 7.86 3.37
CA ASN A 49 -4.09 9.26 3.06
C ASN A 49 -2.83 9.89 2.42
N ILE A 50 -2.99 10.48 1.25
CA ILE A 50 -1.92 11.09 0.45
C ILE A 50 -1.79 12.58 0.79
#